data_AF-A0A353VK13-F1
#
_entry.id   AF-A0A353VK13-F1
#
_cell.length_a   1.000
_cell.length_b   1.000
_cell.length_c   1.000
_cell.angle_alpha   90.00
_cell.angle_beta   90.00
_cell.angle_gamma   90.00
#
_symmetry.space_group_name_H-M   'P 1'
#
loop_
_entity.id
_entity.type
_entity.pdbx_description
1 polymer ?
#
loop_
_entity_poly.entity_id
_entity_poly.type
_entity_poly.pdbx_seq_one_letter_code
_entity_poly.pdbx_strand_id
1 'polypeptide(L)'
;AGRLRMEHLPDFSGMTYGVLAKRLLTKQAVVLSDANPSYNAIQPHVERHQPSKTDPKKAAKALPWVHIAISNAKRVFLGIYHSISDCWLQCYLNEFCFKFNRRFERHISVNQLFTVIATNQLH
;
A
#
# COMPACT_ATOMS: atom_id res chain seq x y z
N ALA A 1 -8.27 3.62 -13.40
CA ALA A 1 -7.76 4.11 -12.10
C ALA A 1 -6.96 3.00 -11.43
N GLY A 2 -5.82 3.32 -10.83
CA GLY A 2 -4.95 2.32 -10.19
C GLY A 2 -5.53 1.78 -8.88
N ARG A 3 -5.05 0.61 -8.47
CA ARG A 3 -5.32 0.02 -7.14
C ARG A 3 -4.17 0.36 -6.19
N LEU A 4 -4.49 0.53 -4.92
CA LEU A 4 -3.55 0.80 -3.84
C LEU A 4 -3.52 -0.38 -2.86
N ARG A 5 -2.32 -0.69 -2.39
CA ARG A 5 -2.07 -1.59 -1.26
C ARG A 5 -0.97 -1.00 -0.40
N MET A 6 -1.14 -1.08 0.92
CA MET A 6 -0.17 -0.62 1.92
C MET A 6 -0.01 -1.72 2.97
N GLU A 7 1.23 -1.99 3.35
CA GLU A 7 1.58 -3.00 4.35
C GLU A 7 2.48 -2.34 5.39
N HIS A 8 2.18 -2.57 6.66
CA HIS A 8 3.02 -2.23 7.79
C HIS A 8 4.18 -3.21 7.83
N LEU A 9 5.39 -2.67 7.80
CA LEU A 9 6.62 -3.46 7.75
C LEU A 9 7.26 -3.53 9.13
N PRO A 10 7.78 -4.69 9.54
CA PRO A 10 8.55 -4.80 10.78
C PRO A 10 9.91 -4.07 10.70
N ASP A 11 10.51 -4.03 9.50
CA ASP A 11 11.76 -3.35 9.22
C ASP A 11 11.88 -2.97 7.73
N PHE A 12 12.94 -2.23 7.40
CA PHE A 12 13.27 -1.81 6.03
C PHE A 12 14.37 -2.67 5.38
N SER A 13 14.51 -3.93 5.82
CA SER A 13 15.55 -4.83 5.31
C SER A 13 15.19 -5.39 3.93
N GLY A 14 16.21 -5.75 3.15
CA GLY A 14 16.00 -6.44 1.88
C GLY A 14 15.28 -7.78 2.04
N MET A 15 15.52 -8.51 3.13
CA MET A 15 14.84 -9.78 3.40
C MET A 15 13.31 -9.59 3.50
N THR A 16 12.87 -8.59 4.26
CA THR A 16 11.45 -8.23 4.39
C THR A 16 10.84 -7.91 3.02
N TYR A 17 11.51 -7.10 2.19
CA TYR A 17 11.02 -6.79 0.85
C TYR A 17 10.99 -7.99 -0.09
N GLY A 18 11.97 -8.88 -0.04
CA GLY A 18 12.00 -10.10 -0.86
C GLY A 18 10.84 -11.04 -0.52
N VAL A 19 10.58 -11.27 0.77
CA VAL A 19 9.42 -12.05 1.24
C VAL A 19 8.11 -11.44 0.77
N LEU A 20 7.97 -10.11 0.88
CA LEU A 20 6.76 -9.41 0.42
C LEU A 20 6.60 -9.45 -1.10
N ALA A 21 7.66 -9.26 -1.86
CA ALA A 21 7.64 -9.34 -3.31
C ALA A 21 7.17 -10.73 -3.75
N LYS A 22 7.70 -11.79 -3.15
CA LYS A 22 7.26 -13.18 -3.40
C LYS A 22 5.79 -13.38 -3.09
N ARG A 23 5.28 -12.77 -2.02
CA ARG A 23 3.89 -12.94 -1.55
C ARG A 23 2.88 -12.13 -2.37
N LEU A 24 3.27 -10.94 -2.83
CA LEU A 24 2.33 -9.92 -3.32
C LEU A 24 2.43 -9.65 -4.82
N LEU A 25 3.57 -9.95 -5.44
CA LEU A 25 3.83 -9.64 -6.84
C LEU A 25 3.86 -10.92 -7.68
N THR A 26 3.56 -10.77 -8.97
CA THR A 26 3.70 -11.84 -9.94
C THR A 26 5.08 -11.77 -10.60
N LYS A 27 5.55 -12.90 -11.14
CA LYS A 27 6.83 -12.99 -11.85
C LYS A 27 6.88 -12.13 -13.12
N GLN A 28 5.73 -11.70 -13.64
CA GLN A 28 5.58 -10.81 -14.79
C GLN A 28 5.47 -9.33 -14.39
N ALA A 29 5.59 -9.00 -13.09
CA ALA A 29 5.47 -7.64 -12.63
C ALA A 29 6.70 -6.80 -13.03
N VAL A 30 6.45 -5.53 -13.36
CA VAL A 30 7.49 -4.50 -13.47
C VAL A 30 7.35 -3.56 -12.29
N VAL A 31 8.41 -3.45 -11.48
CA VAL A 31 8.41 -2.65 -10.24
C VAL A 31 9.24 -1.40 -10.43
N LEU A 32 8.63 -0.25 -10.17
CA LEU A 32 9.31 1.05 -10.07
C LEU A 32 9.45 1.39 -8.59
N SER A 33 10.67 1.70 -8.13
CA SER A 33 10.92 2.10 -6.74
C SER A 33 11.85 3.30 -6.67
N ASP A 34 11.97 3.88 -5.48
CA ASP A 34 13.14 4.70 -5.20
C ASP A 34 14.39 3.82 -5.19
N ALA A 35 15.56 4.41 -5.39
CA ALA A 35 16.81 3.66 -5.53
C ALA A 35 17.41 3.20 -4.19
N ASN A 36 16.60 2.90 -3.17
CA ASN A 36 17.07 2.30 -1.92
C ASN A 36 17.64 0.88 -2.17
N PRO A 37 18.89 0.59 -1.74
CA PRO A 37 19.52 -0.72 -1.92
C PRO A 37 18.73 -1.91 -1.38
N SER A 38 17.92 -1.74 -0.33
CA SER A 38 17.10 -2.81 0.22
C SER A 38 16.10 -3.38 -0.80
N TYR A 39 15.68 -2.59 -1.79
CA TYR A 39 14.78 -3.06 -2.84
C TYR A 39 15.43 -4.02 -3.85
N ASN A 40 16.76 -4.17 -3.86
CA ASN A 40 17.44 -5.12 -4.75
C ASN A 40 16.96 -6.57 -4.53
N ALA A 41 16.49 -6.88 -3.33
CA ALA A 41 15.90 -8.18 -3.00
C ALA A 41 14.57 -8.48 -3.72
N ILE A 42 13.96 -7.50 -4.41
CA ILE A 42 12.72 -7.67 -5.18
C ILE A 42 12.99 -8.30 -6.54
N GLN A 43 14.12 -7.98 -7.20
CA GLN A 43 14.45 -8.42 -8.57
C GLN A 43 14.27 -9.93 -8.80
N PRO A 44 14.65 -10.84 -7.88
CA PRO A 44 14.44 -12.28 -8.09
C PRO A 44 12.96 -12.71 -8.16
N HIS A 45 12.01 -11.88 -7.76
CA HIS A 45 10.59 -12.21 -7.64
C HIS A 45 9.72 -11.60 -8.75
N VAL A 46 10.28 -10.79 -9.63
CA VAL A 46 9.57 -10.01 -10.64
C VAL A 46 10.29 -10.09 -11.98
N GLU A 47 9.66 -9.60 -13.04
CA GLU A 47 10.28 -9.59 -14.37
C GLU A 47 11.41 -8.55 -14.40
N ARG A 48 11.11 -7.36 -13.87
CA ARG A 48 12.04 -6.25 -13.89
C ARG A 48 11.81 -5.29 -12.73
N HIS A 49 12.86 -5.01 -11.98
CA HIS A 49 12.92 -3.93 -11.01
C HIS A 49 13.67 -2.74 -11.61
N GLN A 50 13.03 -1.57 -11.61
CA GLN A 50 13.53 -0.32 -12.16
C GLN A 50 13.71 0.70 -11.04
N PRO A 51 14.89 0.78 -10.42
CA PRO A 51 15.16 1.79 -9.39
C PRO A 51 15.29 3.18 -10.05
N SER A 52 14.58 4.16 -9.51
CA SER A 52 14.66 5.55 -9.94
C SER A 52 15.47 6.38 -8.95
N LYS A 53 16.73 6.65 -9.30
CA LYS A 53 17.61 7.51 -8.50
C LYS A 53 17.27 8.97 -8.82
N THR A 54 16.58 9.62 -7.89
CA THR A 54 16.07 10.97 -8.11
C THR A 54 16.64 11.92 -7.08
N ASP A 55 17.04 13.12 -7.51
CA ASP A 55 17.33 14.24 -6.61
C ASP A 55 16.13 14.42 -5.65
N PRO A 56 16.33 14.56 -4.33
CA PRO A 56 15.26 14.82 -3.37
C PRO A 56 14.29 15.92 -3.83
N LYS A 57 14.78 16.97 -4.52
CA LYS A 57 13.96 18.07 -5.05
C LYS A 57 13.05 17.64 -6.21
N LYS A 58 13.31 16.49 -6.83
CA LYS A 58 12.59 15.93 -7.97
C LYS A 58 11.93 14.57 -7.65
N ALA A 59 12.10 14.01 -6.46
CA ALA A 59 11.56 12.70 -6.07
C ALA A 59 10.04 12.58 -6.34
N ALA A 60 9.29 13.65 -6.06
CA ALA A 60 7.85 13.73 -6.35
C ALA A 60 7.49 13.52 -7.84
N LYS A 61 8.42 13.81 -8.77
CA LYS A 61 8.22 13.61 -10.21
C LYS A 61 8.49 12.18 -10.66
N ALA A 62 9.32 11.42 -9.93
CA ALA A 62 9.65 10.05 -10.28
C ALA A 62 8.56 9.06 -9.86
N LEU A 63 7.96 9.25 -8.69
CA LEU A 63 6.90 8.38 -8.15
C LEU A 63 5.66 9.20 -7.73
N PRO A 64 5.04 9.96 -8.64
CA PRO A 64 4.00 10.93 -8.29
C PRO A 64 2.80 10.29 -7.58
N TRP A 65 2.37 9.13 -8.06
CA TRP A 65 1.23 8.41 -7.48
C TRP A 65 1.51 7.89 -6.06
N VAL A 66 2.74 7.48 -5.77
CA VAL A 66 3.15 7.02 -4.42
C VAL A 66 3.13 8.21 -3.46
N HIS A 67 3.71 9.35 -3.84
CA HIS A 67 3.71 10.55 -3.00
C HIS A 67 2.30 11.09 -2.75
N ILE A 68 1.44 11.10 -3.78
CA ILE A 68 0.03 11.50 -3.64
C ILE A 68 -0.71 10.55 -2.69
N ALA A 69 -0.53 9.23 -2.85
CA ALA A 69 -1.19 8.25 -1.98
C ALA A 69 -0.77 8.41 -0.51
N ILE A 70 0.53 8.60 -0.25
CA ILE A 70 1.05 8.84 1.10
C ILE A 70 0.50 10.15 1.68
N SER A 71 0.46 11.24 0.90
CA SER A 71 -0.08 12.53 1.34
C SER A 71 -1.56 12.43 1.71
N ASN A 72 -2.34 11.74 0.88
CA ASN A 72 -3.76 11.50 1.13
C ASN A 72 -3.98 10.63 2.37
N ALA A 73 -3.20 9.56 2.55
CA ALA A 73 -3.29 8.71 3.73
C ALA A 73 -3.04 9.51 5.02
N LYS A 74 -1.96 10.31 5.04
CA LYS A 74 -1.63 11.18 6.19
C LYS A 74 -2.76 12.16 6.52
N ARG A 75 -3.35 12.78 5.51
CA ARG A 75 -4.48 13.72 5.70
C ARG A 75 -5.71 13.02 6.27
N VAL A 76 -6.05 11.84 5.76
CA VAL A 76 -7.17 11.04 6.28
C VAL A 76 -6.92 10.65 7.72
N PHE A 77 -5.71 10.18 8.04
CA PHE A 77 -5.38 9.73 9.37
C PHE A 77 -5.41 10.86 10.40
N LEU A 78 -4.86 12.02 10.06
CA LEU A 78 -4.90 13.22 10.91
C LEU A 78 -6.32 13.79 11.09
N GLY A 79 -7.19 13.63 10.08
CA GLY A 79 -8.53 14.20 10.09
C GLY A 79 -9.59 13.31 10.76
N ILE A 80 -9.44 11.99 10.68
CA ILE A 80 -10.46 11.03 11.18
C ILE A 80 -10.11 10.51 12.56
N TYR A 81 -8.85 10.16 12.81
CA TYR A 81 -8.46 9.50 14.05
C TYR A 81 -7.88 10.50 15.03
N HIS A 82 -8.40 10.51 16.25
CA HIS A 82 -7.86 11.33 17.34
C HIS A 82 -6.42 10.91 17.70
N SER A 83 -6.15 9.61 17.69
CA SER A 83 -4.82 9.03 17.85
C SER A 83 -4.68 7.77 16.99
N ILE A 84 -3.46 7.52 16.53
CA ILE A 84 -3.11 6.29 15.80
C ILE A 84 -2.35 5.40 16.77
N SER A 85 -2.79 4.16 16.89
CA SER A 85 -2.12 3.15 17.69
C SER A 85 -1.36 2.19 16.78
N ASP A 86 -0.08 1.94 17.10
CA ASP A 86 0.81 1.10 16.30
C ASP A 86 0.30 -0.35 16.16
N CYS A 87 -0.37 -0.88 17.19
CA CYS A 87 -0.93 -2.23 17.14
C CYS A 87 -2.09 -2.38 16.13
N TRP A 88 -2.73 -1.28 15.74
CA TRP A 88 -3.80 -1.24 14.76
C TRP A 88 -3.39 -0.60 13.43
N LEU A 89 -2.09 -0.31 13.24
CA LEU A 89 -1.61 0.43 12.07
C LEU A 89 -2.01 -0.23 10.75
N GLN A 90 -1.90 -1.56 10.66
CA GLN A 90 -2.33 -2.29 9.47
C GLN A 90 -3.84 -2.17 9.22
N CYS A 91 -4.66 -2.12 10.27
CA CYS A 91 -6.12 -1.94 10.13
C CYS A 91 -6.44 -0.56 9.53
N TYR A 92 -5.78 0.51 10.00
CA TYR A 92 -5.94 1.85 9.42
C TYR A 92 -5.49 1.91 7.95
N LEU A 93 -4.36 1.28 7.61
CA LEU A 93 -3.87 1.18 6.24
C LEU A 93 -4.85 0.39 5.35
N ASN A 94 -5.41 -0.71 5.84
CA ASN A 94 -6.39 -1.53 5.13
C ASN A 94 -7.68 -0.74 4.88
N GLU A 95 -8.18 -0.01 5.87
CA GLU A 95 -9.37 0.83 5.72
C GLU A 95 -9.16 1.91 4.66
N PHE A 96 -8.00 2.59 4.69
CA PHE A 96 -7.65 3.59 3.69
C PHE A 96 -7.57 2.98 2.28
N CYS A 97 -6.87 1.85 2.12
CA CYS A 97 -6.75 1.16 0.83
C CYS A 97 -8.12 0.69 0.32
N PHE A 98 -8.97 0.18 1.21
CA PHE A 98 -10.33 -0.24 0.87
C PHE A 98 -11.15 0.93 0.31
N LYS A 99 -11.19 2.06 1.03
CA LYS A 99 -11.88 3.28 0.58
C LYS A 99 -11.31 3.81 -0.74
N PHE A 100 -9.98 3.84 -0.87
CA PHE A 100 -9.32 4.29 -2.10
C PHE A 100 -9.66 3.42 -3.30
N ASN A 101 -9.64 2.10 -3.14
CA ASN A 101 -9.90 1.16 -4.24
C ASN A 101 -11.36 1.17 -4.71
N ARG A 102 -12.28 1.66 -3.88
CA ARG A 102 -13.73 1.68 -4.15
C ARG A 102 -14.32 3.07 -4.28
N ARG A 103 -13.49 4.11 -4.35
CA ARG A 103 -13.90 5.53 -4.38
C ARG A 103 -14.81 5.95 -5.54
N PHE A 104 -15.04 5.08 -6.53
CA PHE A 104 -15.99 5.31 -7.62
C PHE A 104 -17.24 4.42 -7.52
N GLU A 105 -17.26 3.46 -6.59
CA GLU A 105 -18.38 2.59 -6.33
C GLU A 105 -19.30 3.26 -5.31
N ARG A 106 -20.28 4.02 -5.81
CA ARG A 106 -21.18 4.87 -5.01
C ARG A 106 -22.14 4.11 -4.08
N HIS A 107 -22.10 2.78 -4.02
CA HIS A 107 -23.19 1.98 -3.46
C HIS A 107 -22.87 1.07 -2.27
N ILE A 108 -21.62 0.98 -1.79
CA ILE A 108 -21.33 0.17 -0.60
C ILE A 108 -20.96 1.11 0.55
N SER A 109 -21.96 1.40 1.38
CA SER A 109 -21.72 1.98 2.70
C SER A 109 -21.00 0.95 3.58
N VAL A 110 -20.21 1.40 4.56
CA VAL A 110 -19.51 0.52 5.52
C VAL A 110 -20.48 -0.47 6.18
N ASN A 111 -21.75 -0.08 6.32
CA ASN A 111 -22.84 -0.90 6.85
C ASN A 111 -23.09 -2.18 6.03
N GLN A 112 -22.93 -2.16 4.70
CA GLN A 112 -23.16 -3.35 3.88
C GLN A 112 -22.03 -4.40 4.03
N LEU A 113 -20.82 -4.00 4.42
CA LEU A 113 -19.74 -4.95 4.71
C LEU A 113 -19.94 -5.71 6.02
N PHE A 114 -20.45 -5.05 7.07
CA PHE A 114 -20.81 -5.73 8.31
C PHE A 114 -21.85 -6.81 8.07
N THR A 115 -22.83 -6.56 7.18
CA THR A 115 -23.82 -7.57 6.79
C THR A 115 -23.17 -8.76 6.09
N VAL A 116 -22.25 -8.55 5.13
CA VAL A 116 -21.59 -9.66 4.40
C VAL A 116 -20.69 -10.50 5.33
N ILE A 117 -19.96 -9.87 6.26
CA ILE A 117 -19.11 -10.59 7.22
C ILE A 117 -19.97 -11.41 8.20
N ALA A 118 -21.09 -10.85 8.68
CA ALA A 118 -22.02 -11.58 9.55
C ALA A 118 -22.67 -12.78 8.85
N THR A 119 -22.98 -12.67 7.55
CA THR A 119 -23.55 -13.79 6.78
C THR A 119 -22.52 -14.88 6.42
N ASN A 120 -21.24 -14.53 6.28
CA ASN A 120 -20.17 -15.51 5.98
C ASN A 120 -19.62 -16.24 7.21
N GLN A 121 -19.96 -15.80 8.43
CA GLN A 121 -19.63 -16.52 9.67
C GLN A 121 -20.77 -17.45 10.16
N LEU A 122 -21.90 -17.49 9.44
CA LEU A 122 -23.05 -18.34 9.73
C LEU A 122 -23.14 -19.57 8.81
N HIS A 123 -22.07 -19.89 8.07
CA HIS A 123 -21.93 -21.09 7.25
C HIS A 123 -20.66 -21.86 7.61
#